data_AF-A0A4R2DGR3-F1
#
_entry.id   AF-A0A4R2DGR3-F1
#
_cell.length_a   1.000
_cell.length_b   1.000
_cell.length_c   1.000
_cell.angle_alpha   90.00
_cell.angle_beta   90.00
_cell.angle_gamma   90.00
#
_symmetry.space_group_name_H-M   'P 1'
#
loop_
_entity.id
_entity.type
_entity.pdbx_description
1 polymer ?
#
loop_
_entity_poly.entity_id
_entity_poly.type
_entity_poly.pdbx_seq_one_letter_code
_entity_poly.pdbx_strand_id
1 'polypeptide(L)'
;MDALPIQARDWGSPVIPAQLDLKTMIQFTPMGLSRPGWLLSYLRRRKLPDLTVPNFGDGTGSVPTMAQAFMQWLATPLPTWKDLEWIRSLWQGPLMVKGIWHPDDARRAIDAGATAIGVSNHGGNNLDSTLSPLCALPAIVDAVDGQAEISFDGGVRRGGDVFKALALGADVTLIGRAWLFGLSANGERGVSEVIAALRSSFDKIMLGVGHNSLSEISIEDLVVPEGFVLERSAFGALPRITT
;
A
#
# COMPACT_ATOMS: atom_id res chain seq x y z
N MET A 1 0.68 4.66 -32.95
CA MET A 1 1.08 5.33 -31.70
C MET A 1 -0.20 5.46 -30.92
N ASP A 2 -0.52 4.46 -30.12
CA ASP A 2 -1.67 4.56 -29.22
C ASP A 2 -1.10 5.16 -27.94
N ALA A 3 -1.01 6.49 -27.95
CA ALA A 3 -0.68 7.23 -26.74
C ALA A 3 -1.75 6.85 -25.72
N LEU A 4 -1.32 6.23 -24.61
CA LEU A 4 -2.16 6.12 -23.42
C LEU A 4 -2.74 7.53 -23.16
N PRO A 5 -4.06 7.65 -22.90
CA PRO A 5 -4.68 8.95 -22.66
C PRO A 5 -3.85 9.73 -21.63
N ILE A 6 -3.71 11.05 -21.84
CA ILE A 6 -2.92 11.94 -20.97
C ILE A 6 -3.49 11.82 -19.55
N GLN A 7 -2.83 10.99 -18.74
CA GLN A 7 -3.18 10.78 -17.36
C GLN A 7 -2.34 11.72 -16.51
N ALA A 8 -2.91 12.21 -15.40
CA ALA A 8 -2.13 12.85 -14.36
C ALA A 8 -1.02 11.87 -13.94
N ARG A 9 0.21 12.16 -14.36
CA ARG A 9 1.40 11.48 -13.86
C ARG A 9 1.98 12.38 -12.80
N ASP A 10 2.00 11.86 -11.58
CA ASP A 10 2.78 12.47 -10.53
C ASP A 10 4.25 12.59 -11.00
N TRP A 11 4.82 13.76 -10.73
CA TRP A 11 6.18 14.09 -11.14
C TRP A 11 7.17 13.02 -10.67
N GLY A 12 7.97 12.47 -11.59
CA GLY A 12 9.00 11.48 -11.27
C GLY A 12 8.59 10.00 -11.39
N SER A 13 7.33 9.68 -11.74
CA SER A 13 6.99 8.31 -12.15
C SER A 13 7.85 7.90 -13.36
N PRO A 14 8.50 6.71 -13.37
CA PRO A 14 9.30 6.25 -14.50
C PRO A 14 8.41 5.86 -15.69
N VAL A 15 8.92 5.98 -16.92
CA VAL A 15 8.19 5.48 -18.10
C VAL A 15 8.18 3.96 -18.04
N ILE A 16 6.99 3.36 -18.03
CA ILE A 16 6.83 1.91 -18.05
C ILE A 16 6.68 1.49 -19.52
N PRO A 17 7.56 0.65 -20.06
CA PRO A 17 7.41 0.16 -21.42
C PRO A 17 6.20 -0.78 -21.53
N ALA A 18 5.38 -0.58 -22.56
CA ALA A 18 4.24 -1.46 -22.82
C ALA A 18 4.67 -2.82 -23.37
N GLN A 19 5.81 -2.88 -24.06
CA GLN A 19 6.39 -4.10 -24.66
C GLN A 19 7.92 -4.02 -24.65
N LEU A 20 8.60 -5.16 -24.70
CA LEU A 20 10.07 -5.24 -24.79
C LEU A 20 10.52 -5.43 -26.26
N ASP A 21 10.20 -4.47 -27.12
CA ASP A 21 10.67 -4.44 -28.52
C ASP A 21 12.09 -3.82 -28.64
N LEU A 22 12.69 -3.92 -29.83
CA LEU A 22 14.04 -3.37 -30.07
C LEU A 22 14.11 -1.87 -29.78
N LYS A 23 13.05 -1.14 -30.13
CA LYS A 23 12.94 0.31 -29.88
C LYS A 23 12.99 0.62 -28.39
N THR A 24 12.23 -0.11 -27.58
CA THR A 24 12.22 0.00 -26.13
C THR A 24 13.59 -0.35 -25.57
N MET A 25 14.20 -1.45 -26.01
CA MET A 25 15.56 -1.81 -25.55
C MET A 25 16.58 -0.71 -25.83
N ILE A 26 16.55 -0.10 -27.02
CA ILE A 26 17.41 1.05 -27.36
C ILE A 26 17.12 2.23 -26.43
N GLN A 27 15.84 2.59 -26.23
CA GLN A 27 15.43 3.69 -25.37
C GLN A 27 15.95 3.54 -23.93
N PHE A 28 15.89 2.33 -23.36
CA PHE A 28 16.32 2.05 -22.00
C PHE A 28 17.80 1.63 -21.88
N THR A 29 18.54 1.56 -22.99
CA THR A 29 19.95 1.15 -23.02
C THR A 29 20.84 1.95 -22.05
N PRO A 30 20.74 3.31 -21.97
CA PRO A 30 21.55 4.08 -21.01
C PRO A 30 21.35 3.64 -19.56
N MET A 31 20.11 3.30 -19.17
CA MET A 31 19.79 2.84 -17.80
C MET A 31 20.31 1.44 -17.48
N GLY A 32 20.41 0.58 -18.50
CA GLY A 32 21.00 -0.75 -18.39
C GLY A 32 22.53 -0.69 -18.31
N LEU A 33 23.16 0.11 -19.18
CA LEU A 33 24.61 0.29 -19.22
C LEU A 33 25.15 0.95 -17.95
N SER A 34 24.39 1.87 -17.33
CA SER A 34 24.75 2.46 -16.04
C SER A 34 24.67 1.46 -14.87
N ARG A 35 24.21 0.22 -15.10
CA ARG A 35 24.05 -0.83 -14.09
C ARG A 35 24.56 -2.19 -14.61
N PRO A 36 25.88 -2.34 -14.81
CA PRO A 36 26.47 -3.50 -15.48
C PRO A 36 26.17 -4.83 -14.77
N GLY A 37 26.11 -4.85 -13.43
CA GLY A 37 25.75 -6.05 -12.67
C GLY A 37 24.30 -6.50 -12.91
N TRP A 38 23.36 -5.55 -12.97
CA TRP A 38 21.96 -5.84 -13.28
C TRP A 38 21.81 -6.33 -14.72
N LEU A 39 22.46 -5.67 -15.68
CA LEU A 39 22.46 -6.07 -17.08
C LEU A 39 23.06 -7.47 -17.26
N LEU A 40 24.18 -7.77 -16.60
CA LEU A 40 24.81 -9.08 -16.67
C LEU A 40 23.93 -10.18 -16.06
N SER A 41 23.27 -9.88 -14.94
CA SER A 41 22.25 -10.76 -14.33
C SER A 41 21.15 -11.12 -15.34
N TYR A 42 20.65 -10.11 -16.05
CA TYR A 42 19.61 -10.28 -17.05
C TYR A 42 20.08 -11.12 -18.26
N LEU A 43 21.26 -10.79 -18.80
CA LEU A 43 21.89 -11.55 -19.89
C LEU A 43 22.14 -13.01 -19.50
N ARG A 44 22.57 -13.26 -18.25
CA ARG A 44 22.82 -14.61 -17.73
C ARG A 44 21.56 -15.45 -17.65
N ARG A 45 20.40 -14.84 -17.39
CA ARG A 45 19.11 -15.53 -17.38
C ARG A 45 18.63 -15.94 -18.78
N ARG A 46 19.18 -15.34 -19.85
CA ARG A 46 18.83 -15.62 -21.26
C ARG A 46 17.32 -15.60 -21.57
N LYS A 47 16.53 -14.91 -20.75
CA LYS A 47 15.08 -14.84 -20.85
C LYS A 47 14.64 -13.41 -20.60
N LEU A 48 13.89 -12.85 -21.54
CA LEU A 48 13.18 -11.60 -21.31
C LEU A 48 11.98 -11.89 -20.38
N PRO A 49 11.72 -11.07 -19.36
CA PRO A 49 10.54 -11.20 -18.53
C PRO A 49 9.33 -10.93 -19.41
N ASP A 50 8.34 -11.78 -19.26
CA ASP A 50 7.04 -11.49 -19.81
C ASP A 50 6.41 -10.38 -18.95
N LEU A 51 5.94 -9.30 -19.58
CA LEU A 51 5.30 -8.17 -18.89
C LEU A 51 3.79 -8.43 -18.67
N THR A 52 3.41 -9.70 -18.63
CA THR A 52 2.06 -10.16 -18.36
C THR A 52 1.73 -10.15 -16.88
N VAL A 53 0.43 -10.07 -16.61
CA VAL A 53 -0.14 -10.15 -15.26
C VAL A 53 -0.97 -11.43 -15.14
N PRO A 54 -0.35 -12.59 -14.83
CA PRO A 54 -1.01 -13.90 -14.82
C PRO A 54 -2.24 -13.95 -13.91
N ASN A 55 -2.25 -13.15 -12.85
CA ASN A 55 -3.37 -13.07 -11.90
C ASN A 55 -4.60 -12.33 -12.44
N PHE A 56 -4.52 -11.70 -13.61
CA PHE A 56 -5.64 -11.04 -14.30
C PHE A 56 -6.25 -11.93 -15.40
N GLY A 57 -5.71 -13.12 -15.65
CA GLY A 57 -6.28 -14.04 -16.62
C GLY A 57 -7.60 -14.66 -16.13
N ASP A 58 -8.56 -14.83 -17.02
CA ASP A 58 -9.84 -15.52 -16.76
C ASP A 58 -9.74 -17.05 -16.87
N GLY A 59 -8.52 -17.59 -17.03
CA GLY A 59 -8.25 -19.02 -17.20
C GLY A 59 -8.59 -19.57 -18.59
N THR A 60 -9.09 -18.75 -19.52
CA THR A 60 -9.61 -19.20 -20.83
C THR A 60 -8.98 -18.50 -22.04
N GLY A 61 -7.97 -17.65 -21.84
CA GLY A 61 -7.33 -16.88 -22.92
C GLY A 61 -5.86 -16.54 -22.72
N SER A 62 -5.35 -15.68 -23.60
CA SER A 62 -4.01 -15.09 -23.47
C SER A 62 -3.93 -14.19 -22.24
N VAL A 63 -2.91 -14.37 -21.41
CA VAL A 63 -2.68 -13.52 -20.24
C VAL A 63 -2.45 -12.07 -20.66
N PRO A 64 -3.18 -11.08 -20.10
CA PRO A 64 -2.98 -9.70 -20.47
C PRO A 64 -1.62 -9.17 -20.02
N THR A 65 -1.06 -8.26 -20.81
CA THR A 65 0.06 -7.41 -20.40
C THR A 65 -0.38 -6.44 -19.31
N MET A 66 0.59 -5.92 -18.53
CA MET A 66 0.30 -4.88 -17.53
C MET A 66 -0.44 -3.67 -18.14
N ALA A 67 -0.07 -3.27 -19.36
CA ALA A 67 -0.75 -2.18 -20.06
C ALA A 67 -2.22 -2.51 -20.38
N GLN A 68 -2.51 -3.73 -20.86
CA GLN A 68 -3.87 -4.16 -21.15
C GLN A 68 -4.72 -4.25 -19.89
N ALA A 69 -4.19 -4.86 -18.82
CA ALA A 69 -4.90 -4.96 -17.54
C ALA A 69 -5.17 -3.57 -16.93
N PHE A 70 -4.23 -2.65 -17.05
CA PHE A 70 -4.42 -1.27 -16.60
C PHE A 70 -5.53 -0.56 -17.38
N MET A 71 -5.57 -0.69 -18.71
CA MET A 71 -6.64 -0.13 -19.53
C MET A 71 -8.00 -0.74 -19.21
N GLN A 72 -8.06 -2.05 -18.97
CA GLN A 72 -9.28 -2.71 -18.53
C GLN A 72 -9.75 -2.16 -17.18
N TRP A 73 -8.85 -2.02 -16.21
CA TRP A 73 -9.16 -1.42 -14.90
C TRP A 73 -9.66 0.02 -15.04
N LEU A 74 -9.02 0.87 -15.86
CA LEU A 74 -9.49 2.24 -16.12
C LEU A 74 -10.89 2.30 -16.74
N ALA A 75 -11.28 1.26 -17.48
CA ALA A 75 -12.60 1.16 -18.09
C ALA A 75 -13.67 0.58 -17.13
N THR A 76 -13.27 0.06 -15.96
CA THR A 76 -14.25 -0.46 -14.99
C THR A 76 -15.05 0.68 -14.35
N PRO A 77 -16.37 0.53 -14.17
CA PRO A 77 -17.15 1.47 -13.38
C PRO A 77 -16.57 1.61 -11.97
N LEU A 78 -16.71 2.80 -11.39
CA LEU A 78 -16.28 3.02 -10.01
C LEU A 78 -17.05 2.09 -9.07
N PRO A 79 -16.36 1.42 -8.13
CA PRO A 79 -17.02 0.51 -7.21
C PRO A 79 -17.97 1.26 -6.27
N THR A 80 -19.05 0.59 -5.91
CA THR A 80 -20.07 1.07 -4.98
C THR A 80 -20.14 0.17 -3.74
N TRP A 81 -20.81 0.62 -2.69
CA TRP A 81 -21.07 -0.19 -1.50
C TRP A 81 -21.86 -1.47 -1.81
N LYS A 82 -22.73 -1.45 -2.84
CA LYS A 82 -23.46 -2.64 -3.28
C LYS A 82 -22.53 -3.70 -3.88
N ASP A 83 -21.45 -3.28 -4.52
CA ASP A 83 -20.45 -4.23 -5.05
C ASP A 83 -19.71 -4.92 -3.90
N LEU A 84 -19.47 -4.20 -2.80
CA LEU A 84 -18.90 -4.79 -1.59
C LEU A 84 -19.86 -5.79 -0.91
N GLU A 85 -21.14 -5.45 -0.79
CA GLU A 85 -22.19 -6.36 -0.30
C GLU A 85 -22.30 -7.61 -1.20
N TRP A 86 -22.20 -7.44 -2.52
CA TRP A 86 -22.17 -8.55 -3.46
C TRP A 86 -20.92 -9.42 -3.28
N ILE A 87 -19.73 -8.85 -3.16
CA ILE A 87 -18.50 -9.60 -2.84
C ILE A 87 -18.65 -10.38 -1.53
N ARG A 88 -19.19 -9.74 -0.49
CA ARG A 88 -19.48 -10.37 0.81
C ARG A 88 -20.46 -11.54 0.70
N SER A 89 -21.43 -11.46 -0.21
CA SER A 89 -22.38 -12.55 -0.46
C SER A 89 -21.69 -13.79 -1.07
N LEU A 90 -20.67 -13.56 -1.90
CA LEU A 90 -19.90 -14.62 -2.56
C LEU A 90 -18.79 -15.21 -1.68
N TRP A 91 -18.18 -14.40 -0.82
CA TRP A 91 -17.04 -14.79 0.00
C TRP A 91 -17.41 -14.82 1.48
N GLN A 92 -17.35 -16.01 2.09
CA GLN A 92 -17.71 -16.18 3.50
C GLN A 92 -16.54 -16.04 4.49
N GLY A 93 -15.31 -15.81 4.01
CA GLY A 93 -14.10 -15.65 4.84
C GLY A 93 -13.84 -14.21 5.31
N PRO A 94 -12.63 -13.93 5.81
CA PRO A 94 -12.20 -12.57 6.14
C PRO A 94 -12.26 -11.66 4.91
N LEU A 95 -12.77 -10.44 5.08
CA LEU A 95 -12.91 -9.45 4.01
C LEU A 95 -12.33 -8.12 4.48
N MET A 96 -11.26 -7.68 3.81
CA MET A 96 -10.62 -6.39 4.09
C MET A 96 -10.99 -5.34 3.05
N VAL A 97 -11.45 -4.17 3.50
CA VAL A 97 -11.60 -2.99 2.65
C VAL A 97 -10.41 -2.08 2.87
N LYS A 98 -9.56 -1.94 1.85
CA LYS A 98 -8.29 -1.19 1.92
C LYS A 98 -8.38 0.11 1.15
N GLY A 99 -7.77 1.15 1.71
CA GLY A 99 -7.86 2.52 1.18
C GLY A 99 -8.83 3.38 1.99
N ILE A 100 -9.26 2.90 3.16
CA ILE A 100 -10.11 3.66 4.07
C ILE A 100 -9.25 4.77 4.66
N TRP A 101 -9.73 5.99 4.48
CA TRP A 101 -9.07 7.19 4.99
C TRP A 101 -10.00 8.05 5.84
N HIS A 102 -11.32 7.80 5.80
CA HIS A 102 -12.32 8.53 6.57
C HIS A 102 -13.09 7.57 7.52
N PRO A 103 -13.42 8.01 8.76
CA PRO A 103 -14.20 7.24 9.73
C PRO A 103 -15.54 6.71 9.20
N ASP A 104 -16.28 7.54 8.46
CA ASP A 104 -17.58 7.14 7.90
C ASP A 104 -17.46 5.97 6.91
N ASP A 105 -16.38 5.91 6.12
CA ASP A 105 -16.15 4.80 5.20
C ASP A 105 -15.77 3.52 5.96
N ALA A 106 -15.09 3.63 7.10
CA ALA A 106 -14.81 2.49 7.97
C ALA A 106 -16.11 1.85 8.50
N ARG A 107 -17.03 2.68 9.02
CA ARG A 107 -18.35 2.21 9.49
C ARG A 107 -19.13 1.54 8.35
N ARG A 108 -19.15 2.19 7.18
CA ARG A 108 -19.88 1.69 6.02
C ARG A 108 -19.29 0.39 5.46
N ALA A 109 -17.98 0.21 5.54
CA ALA A 109 -17.33 -1.05 5.20
C ALA A 109 -17.71 -2.17 6.18
N ILE A 110 -17.77 -1.88 7.49
CA ILE A 110 -18.23 -2.82 8.51
C ILE A 110 -19.70 -3.19 8.28
N ASP A 111 -20.57 -2.21 8.03
CA ASP A 111 -21.99 -2.43 7.72
C ASP A 111 -22.16 -3.36 6.49
N ALA A 112 -21.26 -3.25 5.51
CA ALA A 112 -21.22 -4.11 4.32
C ALA A 112 -20.57 -5.49 4.56
N GLY A 113 -20.15 -5.80 5.79
CA GLY A 113 -19.60 -7.09 6.20
C GLY A 113 -18.08 -7.23 6.08
N ALA A 114 -17.34 -6.12 6.04
CA ALA A 114 -15.89 -6.16 6.19
C ALA A 114 -15.51 -6.60 7.61
N THR A 115 -14.57 -7.53 7.70
CA THR A 115 -14.00 -7.99 8.98
C THR A 115 -12.64 -7.36 9.27
N ALA A 116 -12.11 -6.59 8.30
CA ALA A 116 -10.88 -5.84 8.45
C ALA A 116 -10.93 -4.52 7.67
N ILE A 117 -10.30 -3.50 8.23
CA ILE A 117 -10.18 -2.15 7.67
C ILE A 117 -8.70 -1.89 7.36
N GLY A 118 -8.41 -1.49 6.11
CA GLY A 118 -7.08 -1.10 5.68
C GLY A 118 -6.93 0.40 5.59
N VAL A 119 -6.35 1.01 6.62
CA VAL A 119 -6.04 2.44 6.68
C VAL A 119 -4.86 2.73 5.77
N SER A 120 -5.12 3.42 4.65
CA SER A 120 -4.15 3.57 3.57
C SER A 120 -4.51 4.71 2.63
N ASN A 121 -3.51 5.44 2.14
CA ASN A 121 -3.64 6.37 1.00
C ASN A 121 -2.95 5.84 -0.26
N HIS A 122 -2.82 4.52 -0.37
CA HIS A 122 -2.12 3.84 -1.46
C HIS A 122 -0.64 4.27 -1.61
N GLY A 123 0.00 4.61 -0.49
CA GLY A 123 1.38 5.07 -0.48
C GLY A 123 1.62 6.43 -1.12
N GLY A 124 0.55 7.26 -1.22
CA GLY A 124 0.55 8.59 -1.80
C GLY A 124 0.48 8.61 -3.34
N ASN A 125 -0.16 7.60 -3.95
CA ASN A 125 -0.13 7.39 -5.41
C ASN A 125 -1.52 7.51 -6.09
N ASN A 126 -2.57 7.83 -5.34
CA ASN A 126 -3.94 7.94 -5.88
C ASN A 126 -4.46 9.37 -5.81
N LEU A 127 -4.63 9.90 -4.60
CA LEU A 127 -5.11 11.27 -4.38
C LEU A 127 -4.01 12.07 -3.67
N ASP A 128 -3.51 13.10 -4.35
CA ASP A 128 -2.52 14.02 -3.80
C ASP A 128 -3.12 14.91 -2.71
N SER A 129 -2.25 15.48 -1.87
CA SER A 129 -2.62 16.38 -0.77
C SER A 129 -3.56 15.75 0.28
N THR A 130 -3.63 14.41 0.33
CA THR A 130 -4.28 13.68 1.42
C THR A 130 -3.45 13.73 2.70
N LEU A 131 -4.11 13.61 3.86
CA LEU A 131 -3.40 13.43 5.13
C LEU A 131 -2.57 12.15 5.09
N SER A 132 -1.49 12.15 5.87
CA SER A 132 -0.80 10.91 6.22
C SER A 132 -1.80 9.90 6.79
N PRO A 133 -1.80 8.63 6.36
CA PRO A 133 -2.65 7.60 6.95
C PRO A 133 -2.47 7.49 8.47
N LEU A 134 -1.28 7.79 9.00
CA LEU A 134 -1.01 7.74 10.44
C LEU A 134 -1.81 8.81 11.21
N CYS A 135 -2.08 9.96 10.57
CA CYS A 135 -2.91 11.02 11.16
C CYS A 135 -4.39 10.65 11.13
N ALA A 136 -4.85 9.91 10.12
CA ALA A 136 -6.24 9.45 10.01
C ALA A 136 -6.55 8.25 10.93
N LEU A 137 -5.53 7.45 11.27
CA LEU A 137 -5.66 6.20 12.00
C LEU A 137 -6.48 6.32 13.30
N PRO A 138 -6.22 7.26 14.24
CA PRO A 138 -6.94 7.29 15.51
C PRO A 138 -8.45 7.47 15.37
N ALA A 139 -8.89 8.34 14.46
CA ALA A 139 -10.32 8.57 14.21
C ALA A 139 -11.00 7.36 13.56
N ILE A 140 -10.26 6.59 12.77
CA ILE A 140 -10.75 5.34 12.17
C ILE A 140 -10.84 4.24 13.24
N VAL A 141 -9.84 4.11 14.12
CA VAL A 141 -9.87 3.20 15.27
C VAL A 141 -11.09 3.45 16.13
N ASP A 142 -11.34 4.72 16.49
CA ASP A 142 -12.52 5.13 17.25
C ASP A 142 -13.84 4.79 16.51
N ALA A 143 -13.86 4.81 15.18
CA ALA A 143 -15.05 4.50 14.39
C ALA A 143 -15.28 3.01 14.16
N VAL A 144 -14.20 2.21 14.15
CA VAL A 144 -14.26 0.75 14.06
C VAL A 144 -14.73 0.15 15.39
N ASP A 145 -14.33 0.74 16.51
CA ASP A 145 -14.79 0.36 17.86
C ASP A 145 -14.68 -1.15 18.13
N GLY A 146 -13.55 -1.74 17.74
CA GLY A 146 -13.26 -3.16 17.93
C GLY A 146 -14.07 -4.15 17.08
N GLN A 147 -14.89 -3.67 16.13
CA GLN A 147 -15.74 -4.53 15.29
C GLN A 147 -14.98 -5.23 14.16
N ALA A 148 -13.79 -4.73 13.79
CA ALA A 148 -12.97 -5.25 12.71
C ALA A 148 -11.48 -5.07 13.03
N GLU A 149 -10.62 -5.94 12.48
CA GLU A 149 -9.17 -5.78 12.56
C GLU A 149 -8.72 -4.55 11.74
N ILE A 150 -7.70 -3.84 12.21
CA ILE A 150 -7.18 -2.63 11.59
C ILE A 150 -5.77 -2.90 11.07
N SER A 151 -5.64 -2.93 9.75
CA SER A 151 -4.34 -2.89 9.09
C SER A 151 -3.97 -1.46 8.69
N PHE A 152 -2.69 -1.14 8.81
CA PHE A 152 -2.15 0.18 8.52
C PHE A 152 -1.04 0.12 7.46
N ASP A 153 -1.09 1.00 6.46
CA ASP A 153 0.05 1.25 5.58
C ASP A 153 0.23 2.74 5.23
N GLY A 154 1.33 3.04 4.55
CA GLY A 154 1.64 4.40 4.09
C GLY A 154 2.81 5.00 4.86
N GLY A 155 4.02 4.69 4.41
CA GLY A 155 5.24 5.33 4.94
C GLY A 155 6.02 4.54 6.00
N VAL A 156 5.62 3.30 6.35
CA VAL A 156 6.37 2.45 7.28
C VAL A 156 7.77 2.12 6.73
N ARG A 157 8.84 2.59 7.39
CA ARG A 157 10.24 2.36 6.97
C ARG A 157 11.16 1.91 8.09
N ARG A 158 10.73 2.04 9.35
CA ARG A 158 11.51 1.68 10.55
C ARG A 158 10.62 0.95 11.56
N GLY A 159 11.23 0.23 12.49
CA GLY A 159 10.50 -0.42 13.58
C GLY A 159 9.72 0.59 14.44
N GLY A 160 10.20 1.82 14.58
CA GLY A 160 9.46 2.87 15.29
C GLY A 160 8.20 3.35 14.59
N ASP A 161 8.11 3.20 13.27
CA ASP A 161 6.86 3.51 12.55
C ASP A 161 5.81 2.43 12.82
N VAL A 162 6.26 1.16 12.91
CA VAL A 162 5.43 0.03 13.32
C VAL A 162 4.90 0.24 14.74
N PHE A 163 5.80 0.53 15.69
CA PHE A 163 5.44 0.78 17.09
C PHE A 163 4.41 1.90 17.23
N LYS A 164 4.61 3.04 16.55
CA LYS A 164 3.66 4.15 16.56
C LYS A 164 2.30 3.77 16.01
N ALA A 165 2.24 3.02 14.92
CA ALA A 165 0.96 2.60 14.35
C ALA A 165 0.20 1.67 15.33
N LEU A 166 0.90 0.72 15.96
CA LEU A 166 0.31 -0.16 16.97
C LEU A 166 -0.19 0.63 18.19
N ALA A 167 0.63 1.55 18.72
CA ALA A 167 0.27 2.45 19.82
C ALA A 167 -0.93 3.36 19.50
N LEU A 168 -1.16 3.66 18.22
CA LEU A 168 -2.32 4.41 17.75
C LEU A 168 -3.54 3.54 17.44
N GLY A 169 -3.48 2.23 17.69
CA GLY A 169 -4.61 1.31 17.59
C GLY A 169 -4.69 0.46 16.32
N ALA A 170 -3.64 0.40 15.50
CA ALA A 170 -3.56 -0.61 14.44
C ALA A 170 -3.22 -1.99 15.02
N ASP A 171 -3.78 -3.06 14.45
CA ASP A 171 -3.44 -4.44 14.81
C ASP A 171 -2.20 -4.93 14.03
N VAL A 172 -2.04 -4.45 12.80
CA VAL A 172 -0.92 -4.85 11.93
C VAL A 172 -0.49 -3.72 11.01
N THR A 173 0.79 -3.67 10.68
CA THR A 173 1.32 -2.76 9.65
C THR A 173 1.74 -3.51 8.40
N LEU A 174 1.42 -2.96 7.23
CA LEU A 174 1.85 -3.48 5.93
C LEU A 174 2.99 -2.61 5.37
N ILE A 175 3.89 -3.26 4.63
CA ILE A 175 4.97 -2.58 3.89
C ILE A 175 4.78 -2.75 2.39
N GLY A 176 4.99 -1.66 1.64
CA GLY A 176 4.96 -1.65 0.17
C GLY A 176 6.36 -1.46 -0.41
N ARG A 177 6.71 -0.22 -0.77
CA ARG A 177 8.01 0.14 -1.38
C ARG A 177 9.24 -0.46 -0.69
N ALA A 178 9.23 -0.61 0.64
CA ALA A 178 10.38 -1.12 1.39
C ALA A 178 10.82 -2.52 0.94
N TRP A 179 9.89 -3.48 0.83
CA TRP A 179 10.24 -4.83 0.39
C TRP A 179 10.58 -4.87 -1.10
N LEU A 180 9.94 -4.04 -1.94
CA LEU A 180 10.28 -3.90 -3.36
C LEU A 180 11.70 -3.38 -3.58
N PHE A 181 12.17 -2.45 -2.74
CA PHE A 181 13.55 -1.98 -2.78
C PHE A 181 14.53 -3.07 -2.35
N GLY A 182 14.21 -3.85 -1.30
CA GLY A 182 14.97 -5.03 -0.92
C GLY A 182 15.07 -6.05 -2.06
N LEU A 183 13.93 -6.38 -2.68
CA LEU A 183 13.84 -7.28 -3.82
C LEU A 183 14.73 -6.80 -4.98
N SER A 184 14.69 -5.51 -5.27
CA SER A 184 15.46 -4.90 -6.36
C SER A 184 16.97 -4.91 -6.07
N ALA A 185 17.35 -4.75 -4.80
CA ALA A 185 18.75 -4.70 -4.39
C ALA A 185 19.41 -6.08 -4.34
N ASN A 186 18.72 -7.10 -3.80
CA ASN A 186 19.34 -8.40 -3.52
C ASN A 186 18.34 -9.58 -3.58
N GLY A 187 17.30 -9.47 -4.42
CA GLY A 187 16.30 -10.52 -4.57
C GLY A 187 15.59 -10.86 -3.26
N GLU A 188 15.23 -12.13 -3.09
CA GLU A 188 14.60 -12.65 -1.87
C GLU A 188 15.41 -12.30 -0.60
N ARG A 189 16.73 -12.43 -0.65
CA ARG A 189 17.60 -12.08 0.47
C ARG A 189 17.45 -10.62 0.89
N GLY A 190 17.34 -9.71 -0.07
CA GLY A 190 17.12 -8.30 0.21
C GLY A 190 15.75 -8.01 0.85
N VAL A 191 14.72 -8.77 0.49
CA VAL A 191 13.42 -8.73 1.17
C VAL A 191 13.56 -9.18 2.63
N SER A 192 14.24 -10.31 2.85
CA SER A 192 14.50 -10.84 4.20
C SER A 192 15.32 -9.86 5.05
N GLU A 193 16.31 -9.19 4.47
CA GLU A 193 17.12 -8.16 5.15
C GLU A 193 16.29 -6.94 5.55
N VAL A 194 15.35 -6.49 4.71
CA VAL A 194 14.41 -5.40 5.05
C VAL A 194 13.50 -5.79 6.21
N ILE A 195 12.92 -6.99 6.18
CA ILE A 195 12.05 -7.49 7.25
C ILE A 195 12.84 -7.65 8.55
N ALA A 196 14.06 -8.20 8.48
CA ALA A 196 14.92 -8.35 9.64
C ALA A 196 15.34 -6.99 10.24
N ALA A 197 15.60 -5.98 9.42
CA ALA A 197 15.93 -4.64 9.88
C ALA A 197 14.74 -3.95 10.59
N LEU A 198 13.52 -4.08 10.04
CA LEU A 198 12.30 -3.59 10.69
C LEU A 198 12.09 -4.26 12.04
N ARG A 199 12.19 -5.60 12.08
CA ARG A 199 12.05 -6.38 13.31
C ARG A 199 13.12 -6.00 14.35
N SER A 200 14.39 -5.98 13.97
CA SER A 200 15.48 -5.62 14.88
C SER A 200 15.31 -4.21 15.47
N SER A 201 14.84 -3.26 14.66
CA SER A 201 14.53 -1.91 15.15
C SER A 201 13.32 -1.90 16.08
N PHE A 202 12.30 -2.72 15.82
CA PHE A 202 11.10 -2.82 16.66
C PHE A 202 11.43 -3.47 18.02
N ASP A 203 12.18 -4.58 18.02
CA ASP A 203 12.62 -5.29 19.23
C ASP A 203 13.41 -4.37 20.18
N LYS A 204 14.27 -3.50 19.63
CA LYS A 204 15.01 -2.50 20.42
C LYS A 204 14.10 -1.47 21.06
N ILE A 205 12.99 -1.11 20.41
CA ILE A 205 12.01 -0.16 20.95
C ILE A 205 11.22 -0.81 22.07
N MET A 206 10.68 -2.02 21.85
CA MET A 206 10.01 -2.81 22.87
C MET A 206 10.87 -2.93 24.13
N LEU A 207 12.15 -3.28 23.97
CA LEU A 207 13.11 -3.32 25.07
C LEU A 207 13.32 -1.95 25.74
N GLY A 208 13.41 -0.88 24.94
CA GLY A 208 13.66 0.48 25.42
C GLY A 208 12.49 1.08 26.21
N VAL A 209 11.25 0.72 25.87
CA VAL A 209 10.03 1.14 26.61
C VAL A 209 9.66 0.16 27.72
N GLY A 210 10.30 -1.02 27.76
CA GLY A 210 10.08 -2.02 28.81
C GLY A 210 8.88 -2.95 28.57
N HIS A 211 8.45 -3.12 27.32
CA HIS A 211 7.34 -4.01 26.97
C HIS A 211 7.82 -5.40 26.52
N ASN A 212 7.08 -6.43 26.95
CA ASN A 212 7.37 -7.82 26.58
C ASN A 212 6.30 -8.44 25.66
N SER A 213 5.21 -7.72 25.39
CA SER A 213 4.13 -8.16 24.51
C SER A 213 3.53 -6.99 23.73
N LEU A 214 2.94 -7.28 22.56
CA LEU A 214 2.28 -6.26 21.74
C LEU A 214 1.07 -5.63 22.45
N SER A 215 0.41 -6.38 23.34
CA SER A 215 -0.74 -5.90 24.12
C SER A 215 -0.39 -4.85 25.17
N GLU A 216 0.89 -4.66 25.48
CA GLU A 216 1.35 -3.60 26.38
C GLU A 216 1.52 -2.26 25.66
N ILE A 217 1.58 -2.25 24.33
CA ILE A 217 1.79 -1.03 23.54
C ILE A 217 0.52 -0.19 23.56
N SER A 218 0.65 1.08 23.90
CA SER A 218 -0.49 2.00 23.94
C SER A 218 -0.12 3.44 23.59
N ILE A 219 -1.13 4.31 23.54
CA ILE A 219 -0.94 5.73 23.22
C ILE A 219 -0.03 6.43 24.25
N GLU A 220 -0.01 5.93 25.49
CA GLU A 220 0.82 6.44 26.58
C GLU A 220 2.33 6.29 26.33
N ASP A 221 2.73 5.40 25.40
CA ASP A 221 4.14 5.24 25.00
C ASP A 221 4.61 6.33 24.02
N LEU A 222 3.69 7.16 23.54
CA LEU A 222 3.97 8.20 22.55
C LEU A 222 4.01 9.59 23.19
N VAL A 223 5.11 10.30 22.96
CA VAL A 223 5.17 11.75 23.20
C VAL A 223 4.81 12.46 21.90
N VAL A 224 3.69 13.16 21.92
CA VAL A 224 3.19 13.94 20.80
C VAL A 224 3.53 15.41 21.08
N PRO A 225 4.44 16.04 20.31
CA PRO A 225 4.82 17.42 20.54
C PRO A 225 3.62 18.37 20.44
N GLU A 226 3.66 19.46 21.21
CA GLU A 226 2.68 20.53 21.11
C GLU A 226 2.66 21.09 19.66
N GLY A 227 1.46 21.20 19.07
CA GLY A 227 1.28 21.57 17.66
C GLY A 227 1.38 20.41 16.65
N PHE A 228 1.75 19.20 17.08
CA PHE A 228 1.60 18.01 16.24
C PHE A 228 0.17 17.46 16.35
N VAL A 229 -0.59 17.61 15.27
CA VAL A 229 -2.02 17.30 15.26
C VAL A 229 -2.24 15.80 14.99
N LEU A 230 -2.53 15.05 16.05
CA LEU A 230 -3.22 13.76 16.00
C LEU A 230 -4.70 13.98 16.32
N GLU A 231 -5.40 14.71 15.47
CA GLU A 231 -6.80 15.04 15.75
C GLU A 231 -7.68 13.79 15.54
N ARG A 232 -8.09 13.16 16.65
CA ARG A 232 -9.23 12.22 16.66
C ARG A 232 -10.51 12.85 16.06
N SER A 233 -10.58 14.19 16.11
CA SER A 233 -11.65 15.03 15.56
C SER A 233 -11.37 15.62 14.17
N ALA A 234 -10.31 15.21 13.46
CA ALA A 234 -9.86 15.86 12.21
C ALA A 234 -10.96 15.92 11.13
N PHE A 235 -11.93 15.03 11.22
CA PHE A 235 -13.07 14.93 10.32
C PHE A 235 -14.32 15.69 10.79
N GLY A 236 -14.34 16.18 12.04
CA GLY A 236 -15.48 16.88 12.65
C GLY A 236 -15.49 18.40 12.47
N ALA A 237 -14.34 19.01 12.18
CA ALA A 237 -14.20 20.48 12.07
C ALA A 237 -13.93 20.99 10.65
N LEU A 238 -13.68 20.11 9.67
CA LEU A 238 -13.47 20.53 8.29
C LEU A 238 -14.83 20.74 7.62
N PRO A 239 -15.07 21.91 6.97
CA PRO A 239 -16.29 22.12 6.20
C PRO A 239 -16.40 21.01 5.17
N ARG A 240 -17.49 20.24 5.24
CA ARG A 240 -17.82 19.26 4.20
C ARG A 240 -17.89 20.02 2.88
N ILE A 241 -16.99 19.72 1.95
CA ILE A 241 -17.14 20.16 0.57
C ILE A 241 -18.30 19.34 0.01
N THR A 242 -19.51 19.84 0.18
CA THR A 242 -20.69 19.33 -0.51
C THR A 242 -20.63 19.84 -1.94
N THR A 243 -20.36 18.95 -2.89
CA THR A 243 -20.68 19.18 -4.31
C THR A 243 -22.06 18.66 -4.61
#